data_AF-A0A5K4ELI1-F1
#
_entry.id   AF-A0A5K4ELI1-F1
#
_cell.length_a   1.000
_cell.length_b   1.000
_cell.length_c   1.000
_cell.angle_alpha   90.00
_cell.angle_beta   90.00
_cell.angle_gamma   90.00
#
_symmetry.space_group_name_H-M   'P 1'
#
loop_
_entity.id
_entity.type
_entity.pdbx_description
1 polymer ?
#
loop_
_entity_poly.entity_id
_entity_poly.type
_entity_poly.pdbx_seq_one_letter_code
_entity_poly.pdbx_strand_id
1 'polypeptide(L)'
;MYYRFWSHAICDYSFFETNNLSISPFFKGYIGFFGSLANRDPDHWLGSKSDGKFKNILSDAVDYNAINISMVAFESISCIATTPTGRITLDKLFAKGGAFDSVLNKLFVFISNSPTEICTRAVECYSFLLRRPNEIDSEGLFADAILSLNWAIISCQKSIDKTDSNSVEDKELLIAPLLKRLYSLATQPFFEVRVAVFKAIDAIVTQPWGVRQITRQPGFFEYLLNRQTELGLPDKIQLMQAKLDIMNNMLKTYKVWSCSEYKSFQNLIDRQQLKLIQLYIKEGLWGVVKSEAAVALEPG
;
A
#
# COMPACT_ATOMS: atom_id res chain seq x y z
N MET A 1 22.91 4.01 -26.45
CA MET A 1 23.77 5.16 -26.11
C MET A 1 23.38 5.78 -24.76
N TYR A 2 22.10 6.11 -24.55
CA TYR A 2 21.59 6.67 -23.28
C TYR A 2 21.95 5.89 -22.01
N TYR A 3 21.72 4.57 -21.97
CA TYR A 3 22.00 3.76 -20.77
C TYR A 3 23.49 3.65 -20.40
N ARG A 4 24.40 3.76 -21.38
CA ARG A 4 25.85 3.74 -21.10
C ARG A 4 26.33 5.00 -20.37
N PHE A 5 25.73 6.15 -20.69
CA PHE A 5 26.00 7.41 -20.00
C PHE A 5 25.59 7.32 -18.52
N TRP A 6 24.40 6.78 -18.25
CA TRP A 6 23.91 6.64 -16.87
C TRP A 6 24.66 5.58 -16.06
N SER A 7 25.11 4.47 -16.67
CA SER A 7 25.96 3.49 -15.96
C SER A 7 27.31 4.07 -15.56
N HIS A 8 27.85 5.04 -16.32
CA HIS A 8 29.03 5.83 -15.93
C HIS A 8 28.71 6.79 -14.76
N ALA A 9 27.55 7.45 -14.78
CA ALA A 9 27.12 8.29 -13.66
C ALA A 9 26.92 7.49 -12.35
N ILE A 10 26.57 6.20 -12.43
CA ILE A 10 26.58 5.29 -11.28
C ILE A 10 28.01 4.88 -10.89
N CYS A 11 28.95 4.78 -11.82
CA CYS A 11 30.36 4.55 -11.49
C CYS A 11 30.98 5.75 -10.76
N ASP A 12 30.59 6.98 -11.08
CA ASP A 12 30.99 8.16 -10.31
C ASP A 12 30.46 8.11 -8.85
N TYR A 13 29.52 7.21 -8.52
CA TYR A 13 29.05 7.00 -7.16
C TYR A 13 30.07 6.29 -6.25
N SER A 14 30.92 5.39 -6.75
CA SER A 14 32.02 4.82 -5.93
C SER A 14 33.06 5.89 -5.55
N PHE A 15 33.07 7.03 -6.25
CA PHE A 15 33.81 8.24 -5.88
C PHE A 15 33.10 9.07 -4.78
N PHE A 16 31.80 8.89 -4.56
CA PHE A 16 31.04 9.53 -3.47
C PHE A 16 31.14 8.77 -2.14
N GLU A 17 31.22 7.43 -2.17
CA GLU A 17 31.46 6.59 -0.98
C GLU A 17 32.80 6.94 -0.29
N THR A 18 33.83 7.25 -1.07
CA THR A 18 35.19 7.53 -0.57
C THR A 18 35.32 8.90 0.12
N ASN A 19 34.34 9.81 -0.05
CA ASN A 19 34.45 11.20 0.39
C ASN A 19 33.49 11.61 1.51
N ASN A 20 32.88 10.67 2.26
CA ASN A 20 31.96 10.97 3.37
C ASN A 20 30.80 11.93 3.00
N LEU A 21 30.38 11.93 1.73
CA LEU A 21 29.24 12.73 1.24
C LEU A 21 27.89 12.02 1.42
N SER A 22 27.85 10.95 2.21
CA SER A 22 26.67 10.16 2.62
C SER A 22 25.59 10.96 3.38
N ILE A 23 25.84 12.25 3.66
CA ILE A 23 24.93 13.21 4.32
C ILE A 23 24.33 14.22 3.32
N SER A 24 24.77 14.18 2.06
CA SER A 24 24.43 15.17 1.05
C SER A 24 22.97 15.03 0.54
N PRO A 25 22.17 16.12 0.44
CA PRO A 25 20.84 16.11 -0.20
C PRO A 25 20.85 15.50 -1.60
N PHE A 26 21.99 15.59 -2.28
CA PHE A 26 22.23 14.99 -3.59
C PHE A 26 22.09 13.47 -3.58
N PHE A 27 22.45 12.79 -2.50
CA PHE A 27 22.32 11.34 -2.42
C PHE A 27 20.85 10.88 -2.41
N LYS A 28 19.99 11.58 -1.68
CA LYS A 28 18.54 11.33 -1.70
C LYS A 28 17.95 11.61 -3.09
N GLY A 29 18.36 12.73 -3.70
CA GLY A 29 17.94 13.07 -5.06
C GLY A 29 18.35 12.01 -6.08
N TYR A 30 19.55 11.45 -5.93
CA TYR A 30 20.06 10.36 -6.75
C TYR A 30 19.21 9.10 -6.64
N ILE A 31 18.93 8.63 -5.41
CA ILE A 31 18.09 7.44 -5.19
C ILE A 31 16.71 7.64 -5.83
N GLY A 32 16.05 8.78 -5.60
CA GLY A 32 14.73 9.06 -6.18
C GLY A 32 14.74 9.16 -7.71
N PHE A 33 15.78 9.74 -8.29
CA PHE A 33 15.94 9.84 -9.74
C PHE A 33 16.09 8.45 -10.39
N PHE A 34 17.03 7.64 -9.90
CA PHE A 34 17.23 6.29 -10.43
C PHE A 34 16.07 5.35 -10.10
N GLY A 35 15.37 5.57 -8.98
CA GLY A 35 14.10 4.91 -8.68
C GLY A 35 13.04 5.19 -9.75
N SER A 36 12.96 6.43 -10.23
CA SER A 36 12.05 6.82 -11.32
C SER A 36 12.45 6.19 -12.66
N LEU A 37 13.75 6.04 -12.94
CA LEU A 37 14.22 5.31 -14.12
C LEU A 37 13.93 3.81 -14.02
N ALA A 38 14.14 3.24 -12.83
CA ALA A 38 13.83 1.84 -12.53
C ALA A 38 12.33 1.55 -12.59
N ASN A 39 11.45 2.51 -12.27
CA ASN A 39 10.01 2.35 -12.47
C ASN A 39 9.65 2.17 -13.96
N ARG A 40 10.37 2.85 -14.87
CA ARG A 40 10.16 2.77 -16.32
C ARG A 40 10.78 1.52 -16.95
N ASP A 41 11.94 1.08 -16.47
CA ASP A 41 12.67 -0.08 -16.99
C ASP A 41 13.24 -0.98 -15.86
N PRO A 42 12.38 -1.68 -15.10
CA PRO A 42 12.80 -2.39 -13.90
C PRO A 42 13.86 -3.48 -14.15
N ASP A 43 13.75 -4.20 -15.27
CA ASP A 43 14.66 -5.31 -15.59
C ASP A 43 16.07 -4.81 -15.93
N HIS A 44 16.20 -3.63 -16.56
CA HIS A 44 17.49 -2.99 -16.80
C HIS A 44 18.15 -2.48 -15.52
N TRP A 45 17.38 -1.92 -14.59
CA TRP A 45 17.96 -1.28 -13.39
C TRP A 45 18.18 -2.25 -12.23
N LEU A 46 17.29 -3.23 -12.06
CA LEU A 46 17.25 -4.11 -10.90
C LEU A 46 17.24 -5.60 -11.26
N GLY A 47 16.76 -5.94 -12.45
CA GLY A 47 16.56 -7.32 -12.88
C GLY A 47 17.77 -7.96 -13.55
N SER A 48 17.49 -8.83 -14.52
CA SER A 48 18.47 -9.71 -15.15
C SER A 48 19.44 -8.97 -16.08
N LYS A 49 19.02 -7.81 -16.61
CA LYS A 49 19.83 -6.97 -17.51
C LYS A 49 20.61 -5.89 -16.77
N SER A 50 20.54 -5.87 -15.45
CA SER A 50 21.21 -4.89 -14.60
C SER A 50 22.70 -5.16 -14.45
N ASP A 51 23.48 -4.09 -14.35
CA ASP A 51 24.88 -4.15 -13.89
C ASP A 51 24.98 -4.31 -12.36
N GLY A 52 23.85 -4.34 -11.66
CA GLY A 52 23.72 -4.59 -10.23
C GLY A 52 24.02 -3.38 -9.35
N LYS A 53 24.60 -2.30 -9.88
CA LYS A 53 25.09 -1.19 -9.05
C LYS A 53 23.96 -0.45 -8.35
N PHE A 54 22.93 -0.05 -9.10
CA PHE A 54 21.78 0.65 -8.50
C PHE A 54 21.03 -0.24 -7.50
N LYS A 55 20.90 -1.54 -7.79
CA LYS A 55 20.29 -2.51 -6.88
C LYS A 55 21.03 -2.56 -5.54
N ASN A 56 22.37 -2.59 -5.56
CA ASN A 56 23.17 -2.61 -4.33
C ASN A 56 23.05 -1.29 -3.56
N ILE A 57 23.20 -0.14 -4.24
CA ILE A 57 23.01 1.19 -3.63
C ILE A 57 21.62 1.31 -2.97
N LEU A 58 20.59 0.82 -3.66
CA LEU A 58 19.22 0.88 -3.15
C LEU A 58 19.03 -0.05 -1.94
N SER A 59 19.65 -1.24 -1.95
CA SER A 59 19.66 -2.17 -0.81
C SER A 59 20.38 -1.57 0.39
N ASP A 60 21.59 -1.02 0.19
CA ASP A 60 22.36 -0.36 1.25
C ASP A 60 21.62 0.86 1.82
N ALA A 61 20.93 1.62 0.96
CA ALA A 61 20.12 2.76 1.38
C ALA A 61 18.92 2.35 2.25
N VAL A 62 18.29 1.21 1.98
CA VAL A 62 17.22 0.65 2.83
C VAL A 62 17.77 0.39 4.23
N ASP A 63 18.94 -0.24 4.32
CA ASP A 63 19.52 -0.66 5.60
C ASP A 63 20.32 0.44 6.32
N TYR A 64 20.48 1.60 5.68
CA TYR A 64 21.17 2.76 6.24
C TYR A 64 20.60 3.23 7.60
N ASN A 65 21.47 3.77 8.46
CA ASN A 65 21.10 4.25 9.79
C ASN A 65 20.27 5.55 9.74
N ALA A 66 20.47 6.40 8.74
CA ALA A 66 19.72 7.64 8.60
C ALA A 66 18.33 7.36 8.00
N ILE A 67 17.29 7.47 8.84
CA ILE A 67 15.89 7.19 8.48
C ILE A 67 15.46 7.92 7.20
N ASN A 68 15.90 9.16 7.01
CA ASN A 68 15.55 9.96 5.85
C ASN A 68 16.10 9.40 4.51
N ILE A 69 17.20 8.66 4.51
CA ILE A 69 17.74 7.96 3.34
C ILE A 69 16.97 6.67 3.11
N SER A 70 16.75 5.88 4.17
CA SER A 70 15.95 4.66 4.10
C SER A 70 14.53 4.94 3.60
N MET A 71 13.92 6.05 4.02
CA MET A 71 12.60 6.46 3.53
C MET A 71 12.59 6.75 2.03
N VAL A 72 13.62 7.41 1.49
CA VAL A 72 13.70 7.68 0.04
C VAL A 72 13.93 6.39 -0.74
N ALA A 73 14.65 5.42 -0.17
CA ALA A 73 14.77 4.09 -0.74
C ALA A 73 13.43 3.35 -0.75
N PHE A 74 12.66 3.38 0.35
CA PHE A 74 11.30 2.83 0.39
C PHE A 74 10.37 3.49 -0.62
N GLU A 75 10.41 4.82 -0.74
CA GLU A 75 9.63 5.58 -1.72
C GLU A 75 9.97 5.14 -3.15
N SER A 76 11.26 4.97 -3.45
CA SER A 76 11.73 4.50 -4.76
C SER A 76 11.27 3.08 -5.07
N ILE A 77 11.40 2.15 -4.11
CA ILE A 77 10.93 0.77 -4.23
C ILE A 77 9.41 0.74 -4.43
N SER A 78 8.67 1.52 -3.64
CA SER A 78 7.21 1.58 -3.72
C SER A 78 6.73 2.20 -5.03
N CYS A 79 7.46 3.18 -5.57
CA CYS A 79 7.23 3.73 -6.90
C CYS A 79 7.41 2.65 -7.98
N ILE A 80 8.51 1.87 -7.94
CA ILE A 80 8.73 0.77 -8.89
C ILE A 80 7.59 -0.26 -8.83
N ALA A 81 7.04 -0.53 -7.63
CA ALA A 81 5.94 -1.47 -7.45
C ALA A 81 4.59 -1.03 -8.04
N THR A 82 4.49 0.18 -8.58
CA THR A 82 3.25 0.67 -9.23
C THR A 82 3.04 0.10 -10.64
N THR A 83 4.03 -0.55 -11.24
CA THR A 83 3.94 -1.18 -12.57
C THR A 83 3.97 -2.70 -12.49
N PRO A 84 3.28 -3.44 -13.38
CA PRO A 84 3.28 -4.90 -13.37
C PRO A 84 4.70 -5.50 -13.47
N THR A 85 5.53 -4.96 -14.38
CA THR A 85 6.92 -5.40 -14.59
C THR A 85 7.81 -5.09 -13.39
N GLY A 86 7.58 -3.96 -12.72
CA GLY A 86 8.29 -3.59 -11.51
C GLY A 86 8.02 -4.58 -10.38
N ARG A 87 6.76 -4.97 -10.21
CA ARG A 87 6.35 -5.95 -9.19
C ARG A 87 6.99 -7.31 -9.39
N ILE A 88 6.98 -7.83 -10.61
CA ILE A 88 7.63 -9.11 -10.94
C ILE A 88 9.14 -9.06 -10.65
N THR A 89 9.79 -7.93 -10.96
CA THR A 89 11.22 -7.74 -10.66
C THR A 89 11.48 -7.67 -9.15
N LEU A 90 10.67 -6.90 -8.41
CA LEU A 90 10.81 -6.75 -6.96
C LEU A 90 10.50 -8.04 -6.19
N ASP A 91 9.54 -8.84 -6.62
CA ASP A 91 9.18 -10.10 -5.96
C ASP A 91 10.38 -11.06 -5.86
N LYS A 92 11.18 -11.12 -6.93
CA LYS A 92 12.44 -11.89 -6.94
C LYS A 92 13.47 -11.35 -5.95
N LEU A 93 13.46 -10.04 -5.70
CA LEU A 93 14.40 -9.38 -4.80
C LEU A 93 13.94 -9.42 -3.34
N PHE A 94 12.63 -9.51 -3.07
CA PHE A 94 12.05 -9.71 -1.75
C PHE A 94 12.12 -11.16 -1.26
N ALA A 95 12.42 -12.11 -2.15
CA ALA A 95 12.63 -13.50 -1.76
C ALA A 95 13.72 -13.62 -0.67
N LYS A 96 13.63 -14.67 0.15
CA LYS A 96 14.59 -14.91 1.25
C LYS A 96 16.03 -14.96 0.74
N GLY A 97 16.92 -14.15 1.32
CA GLY A 97 18.31 -14.00 0.87
C GLY A 97 18.48 -13.17 -0.41
N GLY A 98 17.41 -12.56 -0.90
CA GLY A 98 17.44 -11.56 -1.97
C GLY A 98 17.90 -10.19 -1.44
N ALA A 99 18.21 -9.28 -2.37
CA ALA A 99 18.77 -7.96 -2.04
C ALA A 99 17.83 -7.08 -1.20
N PHE A 100 16.53 -7.37 -1.17
CA PHE A 100 15.51 -6.58 -0.49
C PHE A 100 14.73 -7.40 0.55
N ASP A 101 15.30 -8.49 1.07
CA ASP A 101 14.62 -9.37 2.03
C ASP A 101 14.20 -8.66 3.34
N SER A 102 14.91 -7.62 3.74
CA SER A 102 14.63 -6.80 4.92
C SER A 102 13.57 -5.71 4.68
N VAL A 103 13.30 -5.33 3.43
CA VAL A 103 12.54 -4.12 3.05
C VAL A 103 11.15 -4.12 3.66
N LEU A 104 10.37 -5.18 3.43
CA LEU A 104 8.97 -5.25 3.84
C LEU A 104 8.84 -5.25 5.37
N ASN A 105 9.74 -5.96 6.06
CA ASN A 105 9.80 -6.01 7.51
C ASN A 105 10.18 -4.66 8.12
N LYS A 106 11.23 -4.02 7.60
CA LYS A 106 11.70 -2.71 8.08
C LYS A 106 10.64 -1.62 7.83
N LEU A 107 9.94 -1.67 6.69
CA LEU A 107 8.84 -0.77 6.41
C LEU A 107 7.68 -0.94 7.40
N PHE A 108 7.32 -2.18 7.75
CA PHE A 108 6.30 -2.44 8.76
C PHE A 108 6.72 -1.98 10.17
N VAL A 109 8.01 -2.10 10.50
CA VAL A 109 8.57 -1.54 11.74
C VAL A 109 8.40 -0.02 11.78
N PHE A 110 8.59 0.68 10.67
CA PHE A 110 8.37 2.13 10.60
C PHE A 110 6.90 2.52 10.79
N ILE A 111 5.97 1.77 10.20
CA ILE A 111 4.52 1.96 10.42
C ILE A 111 4.14 1.73 11.89
N SER A 112 4.83 0.81 12.56
CA SER A 112 4.50 0.40 13.93
C SER A 112 5.11 1.31 14.99
N ASN A 113 6.35 1.73 14.81
CA ASN A 113 7.19 2.25 15.90
C ASN A 113 7.75 3.65 15.66
N SER A 114 7.60 4.23 14.46
CA SER A 114 8.17 5.55 14.15
C SER A 114 7.27 6.73 14.54
N PRO A 115 7.83 7.94 14.69
CA PRO A 115 7.06 9.16 14.87
C PRO A 115 6.10 9.43 13.70
N THR A 116 5.09 10.27 13.96
CA THR A 116 3.98 10.60 13.03
C THR A 116 4.42 10.86 11.59
N GLU A 117 5.44 11.69 11.36
CA GLU A 117 5.92 12.04 10.02
C GLU A 117 6.44 10.80 9.25
N ILE A 118 7.30 10.01 9.89
CA ILE A 118 7.90 8.82 9.28
C ILE A 118 6.85 7.72 9.12
N CYS A 119 5.98 7.54 10.11
CA CYS A 119 4.86 6.60 10.04
C CYS A 119 3.95 6.93 8.84
N THR A 120 3.58 8.22 8.68
CA THR A 120 2.73 8.68 7.56
C THR A 120 3.35 8.32 6.22
N ARG A 121 4.63 8.65 6.00
CA ARG A 121 5.34 8.31 4.76
C ARG A 121 5.47 6.80 4.55
N ALA A 122 5.75 6.04 5.62
CA ALA A 122 5.86 4.59 5.54
C ALA A 122 4.52 3.92 5.14
N VAL A 123 3.40 4.42 5.68
CA VAL A 123 2.05 3.99 5.30
C VAL A 123 1.75 4.35 3.84
N GLU A 124 2.19 5.52 3.35
CA GLU A 124 2.05 5.88 1.95
C GLU A 124 2.85 4.96 1.02
N CYS A 125 4.11 4.63 1.34
CA CYS A 125 4.88 3.61 0.60
C CYS A 125 4.13 2.27 0.55
N TYR A 126 3.55 1.87 1.67
CA TYR A 126 2.76 0.65 1.78
C TYR A 126 1.51 0.68 0.88
N SER A 127 0.89 1.85 0.72
CA SER A 127 -0.23 2.04 -0.21
C SER A 127 0.18 1.79 -1.67
N PHE A 128 1.34 2.28 -2.10
CA PHE A 128 1.85 2.03 -3.45
C PHE A 128 2.26 0.57 -3.66
N LEU A 129 2.85 -0.07 -2.64
CA LEU A 129 3.26 -1.47 -2.70
C LEU A 129 2.08 -2.43 -2.83
N LEU A 130 0.96 -2.16 -2.16
CA LEU A 130 -0.17 -3.09 -2.14
C LEU A 130 -1.28 -2.77 -3.14
N ARG A 131 -1.32 -1.54 -3.66
CA ARG A 131 -2.29 -1.17 -4.70
C ARG A 131 -2.10 -2.05 -5.94
N ARG A 132 -3.20 -2.56 -6.47
CA ARG A 132 -3.25 -3.22 -7.76
C ARG A 132 -2.89 -2.22 -8.88
N PRO A 133 -1.86 -2.49 -9.70
CA PRO A 133 -1.58 -1.68 -10.89
C PRO A 133 -2.75 -1.62 -11.86
N ASN A 134 -2.91 -0.49 -12.53
CA ASN A 134 -4.01 -0.26 -13.47
C ASN A 134 -3.88 -1.04 -14.78
N GLU A 135 -2.65 -1.39 -15.17
CA GLU A 135 -2.31 -2.00 -16.47
C GLU A 135 -2.25 -3.53 -16.44
N ILE A 136 -2.73 -4.17 -15.36
CA ILE A 136 -2.74 -5.62 -15.26
C ILE A 136 -3.83 -6.21 -16.15
N ASP A 137 -3.43 -7.19 -16.96
CA ASP A 137 -4.30 -8.01 -17.79
C ASP A 137 -5.07 -9.04 -16.95
N SER A 138 -6.15 -9.60 -17.52
CA SER A 138 -6.99 -10.58 -16.82
C SER A 138 -6.21 -11.82 -16.36
N GLU A 139 -5.17 -12.21 -17.10
CA GLU A 139 -4.31 -13.34 -16.79
C GLU A 139 -3.39 -13.06 -15.59
N GLY A 140 -2.86 -11.83 -15.49
CA GLY A 140 -2.00 -11.40 -14.39
C GLY A 140 -2.74 -11.06 -13.09
N LEU A 141 -4.06 -10.87 -13.12
CA LEU A 141 -4.85 -10.48 -11.94
C LEU A 141 -4.67 -11.43 -10.74
N PHE A 142 -4.71 -12.74 -10.99
CA PHE A 142 -4.55 -13.74 -9.94
C PHE A 142 -3.13 -13.76 -9.39
N ALA A 143 -2.13 -13.74 -10.28
CA ALA A 143 -0.73 -13.70 -9.87
C ALA A 143 -0.43 -12.46 -9.01
N ASP A 144 -0.95 -11.30 -9.38
CA ASP A 144 -0.78 -10.06 -8.61
C ASP A 144 -1.49 -10.07 -7.25
N ALA A 145 -2.70 -10.62 -7.18
CA ALA A 145 -3.41 -10.77 -5.93
C ALA A 145 -2.64 -11.67 -4.94
N ILE A 146 -2.04 -12.76 -5.42
CA ILE A 146 -1.21 -13.65 -4.60
C ILE A 146 0.11 -12.98 -4.22
N LEU A 147 0.77 -12.29 -5.16
CA LEU A 147 2.02 -11.57 -4.91
C LEU A 147 1.83 -10.49 -3.85
N SER A 148 0.81 -9.64 -3.98
CA SER A 148 0.50 -8.58 -2.99
C SER A 148 0.15 -9.16 -1.61
N LEU A 149 -0.59 -10.27 -1.57
CA LEU A 149 -0.87 -10.99 -0.32
C LEU A 149 0.42 -11.49 0.33
N ASN A 150 1.31 -12.12 -0.44
CA ASN A 150 2.58 -12.62 0.06
C ASN A 150 3.44 -11.48 0.62
N TRP A 151 3.50 -10.33 -0.06
CA TRP A 151 4.23 -9.17 0.44
C TRP A 151 3.66 -8.64 1.76
N ALA A 152 2.33 -8.58 1.88
CA ALA A 152 1.68 -8.20 3.12
C ALA A 152 2.01 -9.17 4.27
N ILE A 153 2.01 -10.48 4.00
CA ILE A 153 2.36 -11.52 4.97
C ILE A 153 3.83 -11.40 5.39
N ILE A 154 4.75 -11.29 4.42
CA ILE A 154 6.19 -11.16 4.68
C ILE A 154 6.46 -9.98 5.62
N SER A 155 5.81 -8.83 5.38
CA SER A 155 5.99 -7.64 6.22
C SER A 155 5.57 -7.84 7.69
N CYS A 156 4.67 -8.79 7.97
CA CYS A 156 4.17 -9.06 9.31
C CYS A 156 4.97 -10.15 10.04
N GLN A 157 5.87 -10.87 9.35
CA GLN A 157 6.51 -12.08 9.86
C GLN A 157 8.00 -11.87 10.15
N LYS A 158 8.41 -12.10 11.41
CA LYS A 158 9.82 -12.03 11.84
C LYS A 158 10.70 -13.15 11.27
N SER A 159 10.12 -14.24 10.77
CA SER A 159 10.82 -15.35 10.12
C SER A 159 9.89 -15.95 9.06
N ILE A 160 10.36 -16.00 7.81
CA ILE A 160 9.70 -16.75 6.73
C ILE A 160 10.08 -18.22 6.93
N ASP A 161 9.40 -18.87 7.88
CA ASP A 161 9.11 -20.27 7.71
C ASP A 161 7.86 -20.27 6.84
N LYS A 162 8.01 -20.72 5.58
CA LYS A 162 6.87 -20.94 4.70
C LYS A 162 5.92 -21.84 5.49
N THR A 163 4.88 -21.24 6.06
CA THR A 163 3.80 -22.01 6.64
C THR A 163 3.20 -22.72 5.44
N ASP A 164 3.37 -24.05 5.41
CA ASP A 164 2.73 -24.98 4.49
C ASP A 164 1.20 -24.98 4.74
N SER A 165 0.61 -23.80 4.64
CA SER A 165 -0.83 -23.57 4.63
C SER A 165 -1.30 -23.87 3.22
N ASN A 166 -2.21 -24.84 3.14
CA ASN A 166 -2.66 -25.41 1.87
C ASN A 166 -3.73 -24.54 1.19
N SER A 167 -4.31 -23.54 1.87
CA SER A 167 -5.33 -22.64 1.31
C SER A 167 -4.90 -21.15 1.34
N VAL A 168 -5.45 -20.35 0.42
CA VAL A 168 -5.21 -18.90 0.36
C VAL A 168 -5.86 -18.23 1.58
N GLU A 169 -7.04 -18.69 1.99
CA GLU A 169 -7.80 -18.16 3.11
C GLU A 169 -7.04 -18.27 4.44
N ASP A 170 -6.30 -19.37 4.65
CA ASP A 170 -5.46 -19.55 5.84
C ASP A 170 -4.30 -18.55 5.87
N LYS A 171 -3.68 -18.30 4.70
CA LYS A 171 -2.60 -17.31 4.55
C LYS A 171 -3.07 -15.90 4.86
N GLU A 172 -4.30 -15.55 4.48
CA GLU A 172 -4.86 -14.25 4.76
C GLU A 172 -5.01 -13.97 6.27
N LEU A 173 -5.14 -14.99 7.12
CA LEU A 173 -5.20 -14.75 8.57
C LEU A 173 -3.89 -14.17 9.13
N LEU A 174 -2.77 -14.38 8.43
CA LEU A 174 -1.44 -13.92 8.83
C LEU A 174 -1.27 -12.40 8.69
N ILE A 175 -2.17 -11.71 7.96
CA ILE A 175 -2.11 -10.25 7.80
C ILE A 175 -2.86 -9.47 8.91
N ALA A 176 -3.48 -10.17 9.87
CA ALA A 176 -4.20 -9.53 10.97
C ALA A 176 -3.38 -8.48 11.76
N PRO A 177 -2.06 -8.64 12.01
CA PRO A 177 -1.27 -7.62 12.70
C PRO A 177 -1.23 -6.28 11.94
N LEU A 178 -1.06 -6.34 10.62
CA LEU A 178 -1.09 -5.16 9.75
C LEU A 178 -2.44 -4.46 9.80
N LEU A 179 -3.54 -5.20 9.61
CA LEU A 179 -4.87 -4.60 9.59
C LEU A 179 -5.24 -4.00 10.95
N LYS A 180 -4.89 -4.66 12.06
CA LYS A 180 -5.06 -4.10 13.41
C LYS A 180 -4.30 -2.80 13.58
N ARG A 181 -3.06 -2.74 13.08
CA ARG A 181 -2.25 -1.52 13.14
C ARG A 181 -2.85 -0.40 12.30
N LEU A 182 -3.22 -0.66 11.05
CA LEU A 182 -3.86 0.34 10.19
C LEU A 182 -5.18 0.83 10.79
N TYR A 183 -6.02 -0.07 11.32
CA TYR A 183 -7.25 0.32 12.00
C TYR A 183 -6.98 1.19 13.23
N SER A 184 -5.99 0.85 14.05
CA SER A 184 -5.59 1.67 15.19
C SER A 184 -5.09 3.05 14.79
N LEU A 185 -4.39 3.19 13.66
CA LEU A 185 -3.94 4.48 13.16
C LEU A 185 -5.10 5.30 12.56
N ALA A 186 -6.06 4.63 11.91
CA ALA A 186 -7.24 5.28 11.35
C ALA A 186 -8.12 5.97 12.41
N THR A 187 -8.13 5.46 13.64
CA THR A 187 -8.95 5.99 14.75
C THR A 187 -8.25 7.04 15.60
N GLN A 188 -6.97 7.35 15.35
CA GLN A 188 -6.23 8.36 16.08
C GLN A 188 -6.69 9.79 15.74
N PRO A 189 -6.47 10.79 16.60
CA PRO A 189 -6.83 12.18 16.33
C PRO A 189 -5.84 12.93 15.41
N PHE A 190 -5.03 12.23 14.62
CA PHE A 190 -3.99 12.84 13.77
C PHE A 190 -4.40 12.82 12.30
N PHE A 191 -4.86 13.95 11.78
CA PHE A 191 -5.41 14.06 10.44
C PHE A 191 -4.50 13.47 9.33
N GLU A 192 -3.23 13.87 9.28
CA GLU A 192 -2.29 13.45 8.24
C GLU A 192 -2.10 11.92 8.21
N VAL A 193 -1.94 11.31 9.38
CA VAL A 193 -1.82 9.86 9.54
C VAL A 193 -3.08 9.16 9.03
N ARG A 194 -4.26 9.67 9.39
CA ARG A 194 -5.54 9.07 8.95
C ARG A 194 -5.70 9.13 7.45
N VAL A 195 -5.34 10.24 6.81
CA VAL A 195 -5.36 10.37 5.35
C VAL A 195 -4.44 9.34 4.71
N ALA A 196 -3.20 9.20 5.19
CA ALA A 196 -2.27 8.18 4.67
C ALA A 196 -2.80 6.76 4.86
N VAL A 197 -3.39 6.47 6.03
CA VAL A 197 -3.99 5.17 6.34
C VAL A 197 -5.20 4.89 5.45
N PHE A 198 -6.06 5.88 5.18
CA PHE A 198 -7.17 5.70 4.25
C PHE A 198 -6.68 5.50 2.81
N LYS A 199 -5.59 6.14 2.37
CA LYS A 199 -4.96 5.81 1.08
C LYS A 199 -4.44 4.37 1.05
N ALA A 200 -3.84 3.89 2.15
CA ALA A 200 -3.37 2.50 2.26
C ALA A 200 -4.52 1.49 2.28
N ILE A 201 -5.62 1.79 2.98
CA ILE A 201 -6.84 0.97 2.97
C ILE A 201 -7.45 0.96 1.57
N ASP A 202 -7.55 2.12 0.92
CA ASP A 202 -8.04 2.26 -0.45
C ASP A 202 -7.20 1.42 -1.43
N ALA A 203 -5.88 1.43 -1.27
CA ALA A 203 -4.99 0.54 -2.00
C ALA A 203 -5.25 -0.94 -1.71
N ILE A 204 -5.37 -1.34 -0.45
CA ILE A 204 -5.61 -2.72 -0.03
C ILE A 204 -6.93 -3.25 -0.60
N VAL A 205 -8.01 -2.45 -0.61
CA VAL A 205 -9.31 -2.89 -1.16
C VAL A 205 -9.33 -3.00 -2.68
N THR A 206 -8.29 -2.57 -3.38
CA THR A 206 -8.12 -2.91 -4.82
C THR A 206 -7.75 -4.38 -5.04
N GLN A 207 -7.32 -5.07 -3.98
CA GLN A 207 -6.98 -6.49 -3.97
C GLN A 207 -8.11 -7.32 -3.34
N PRO A 208 -8.39 -8.54 -3.83
CA PRO A 208 -9.51 -9.34 -3.35
C PRO A 208 -9.32 -9.79 -1.90
N TRP A 209 -8.11 -10.21 -1.53
CA TRP A 209 -7.77 -10.55 -0.15
C TRP A 209 -7.99 -9.36 0.80
N GLY A 210 -7.70 -8.14 0.34
CA GLY A 210 -7.85 -6.92 1.13
C GLY A 210 -9.32 -6.62 1.46
N VAL A 211 -10.20 -6.71 0.46
CA VAL A 211 -11.65 -6.58 0.63
C VAL A 211 -12.15 -7.58 1.69
N ARG A 212 -11.82 -8.87 1.52
CA ARG A 212 -12.27 -9.94 2.41
C ARG A 212 -11.75 -9.78 3.84
N GLN A 213 -10.52 -9.32 4.02
CA GLN A 213 -9.94 -9.19 5.34
C GLN A 213 -10.44 -7.94 6.08
N ILE A 214 -10.72 -6.84 5.37
CA ILE A 214 -11.36 -5.66 5.96
C ILE A 214 -12.80 -5.97 6.42
N THR A 215 -13.57 -6.72 5.63
CA THR A 215 -14.94 -7.10 6.02
C THR A 215 -15.00 -8.11 7.17
N ARG A 216 -13.93 -8.91 7.35
CA ARG A 216 -13.83 -9.88 8.44
C ARG A 216 -13.25 -9.32 9.72
N GLN A 217 -12.47 -8.23 9.65
CA GLN A 217 -11.86 -7.66 10.85
C GLN A 217 -12.93 -6.93 11.70
N PRO A 218 -13.14 -7.35 12.96
CA PRO A 218 -14.19 -6.78 13.80
C PRO A 218 -14.06 -5.27 13.97
N GLY A 219 -15.15 -4.54 13.73
CA GLY A 219 -15.26 -3.09 13.92
C GLY A 219 -14.65 -2.27 12.78
N PHE A 220 -13.81 -2.86 11.91
CA PHE A 220 -13.14 -2.12 10.85
C PHE A 220 -14.12 -1.71 9.75
N PHE A 221 -14.92 -2.66 9.27
CA PHE A 221 -15.92 -2.39 8.24
C PHE A 221 -16.99 -1.42 8.73
N GLU A 222 -17.49 -1.60 9.96
CA GLU A 222 -18.47 -0.73 10.59
C GLU A 222 -17.93 0.70 10.76
N TYR A 223 -16.66 0.83 11.14
CA TYR A 223 -16.00 2.11 11.25
C TYR A 223 -15.93 2.83 9.89
N LEU A 224 -15.61 2.13 8.80
CA LEU A 224 -15.59 2.72 7.46
C LEU A 224 -16.98 3.13 6.97
N LEU A 225 -18.03 2.41 7.35
CA LEU A 225 -19.42 2.79 7.06
C LEU A 225 -19.95 3.92 7.93
N ASN A 226 -19.34 4.16 9.10
CA ASN A 226 -19.81 5.19 10.01
C ASN A 226 -19.26 6.56 9.61
N ARG A 227 -20.13 7.42 9.06
CA ARG A 227 -19.80 8.82 8.72
C ARG A 227 -19.58 9.69 9.96
N GLN A 228 -20.21 9.34 11.08
CA GLN A 228 -20.21 10.16 12.28
C GLN A 228 -18.83 10.25 12.94
N THR A 229 -17.94 9.30 12.67
CA THR A 229 -16.58 9.32 13.21
C THR A 229 -15.73 10.47 12.68
N GLU A 230 -16.17 11.13 11.60
CA GLU A 230 -15.48 12.27 11.00
C GLU A 230 -16.14 13.61 11.36
N LEU A 231 -17.34 13.58 11.94
CA LEU A 231 -18.07 14.80 12.27
C LEU A 231 -17.32 15.56 13.38
N GLY A 232 -17.29 16.89 13.25
CA GLY A 232 -16.60 17.77 14.20
C GLY A 232 -15.12 18.00 13.91
N LEU A 233 -14.54 17.32 12.91
CA LEU A 233 -13.17 17.58 12.47
C LEU A 233 -13.12 18.69 11.42
N PRO A 234 -12.07 19.55 11.41
CA PRO A 234 -11.92 20.62 10.43
C PRO A 234 -11.91 20.08 8.99
N ASP A 235 -11.22 18.95 8.77
CA ASP A 235 -11.02 18.35 7.45
C ASP A 235 -11.91 17.12 7.19
N LYS A 236 -13.09 17.09 7.82
CA LYS A 236 -14.04 15.97 7.74
C LYS A 236 -14.40 15.56 6.31
N ILE A 237 -14.45 16.52 5.38
CA ILE A 237 -14.83 16.28 3.97
C ILE A 237 -13.84 15.33 3.32
N GLN A 238 -12.53 15.53 3.52
CA GLN A 238 -11.50 14.70 2.92
C GLN A 238 -11.54 13.26 3.46
N LEU A 239 -11.74 13.10 4.77
CA LEU A 239 -11.84 11.78 5.40
C LEU A 239 -13.12 11.04 5.03
N MET A 240 -14.25 11.74 4.95
CA MET A 240 -15.51 11.18 4.47
C MET A 240 -15.42 10.79 2.99
N GLN A 241 -14.76 11.60 2.17
CA GLN A 241 -14.55 11.29 0.76
C GLN A 241 -13.68 10.04 0.59
N ALA A 242 -12.60 9.95 1.36
CA ALA A 242 -11.74 8.77 1.35
C ALA A 242 -12.50 7.48 1.74
N LYS A 243 -13.40 7.53 2.73
CA LYS A 243 -14.29 6.39 3.05
C LYS A 243 -15.21 6.01 1.89
N LEU A 244 -15.79 7.00 1.21
CA LEU A 244 -16.61 6.77 0.02
C LEU A 244 -15.81 6.14 -1.13
N ASP A 245 -14.58 6.60 -1.35
CA ASP A 245 -13.68 6.05 -2.37
C ASP A 245 -13.32 4.59 -2.07
N ILE A 246 -13.01 4.28 -0.79
CA ILE A 246 -12.78 2.90 -0.32
C ILE A 246 -14.00 2.02 -0.64
N MET A 247 -15.21 2.46 -0.32
CA MET A 247 -16.44 1.69 -0.59
C MET A 247 -16.64 1.46 -2.09
N ASN A 248 -16.40 2.48 -2.92
CA ASN A 248 -16.45 2.34 -4.37
C ASN A 248 -15.43 1.33 -4.88
N ASN A 249 -14.20 1.37 -4.38
CA ASN A 249 -13.14 0.44 -4.79
C ASN A 249 -13.40 -0.98 -4.29
N MET A 250 -13.94 -1.18 -3.08
CA MET A 250 -14.43 -2.48 -2.61
C MET A 250 -15.49 -3.05 -3.55
N LEU A 251 -16.47 -2.25 -3.96
CA LEU A 251 -17.52 -2.70 -4.88
C LEU A 251 -16.96 -3.04 -6.27
N LYS A 252 -16.02 -2.25 -6.80
CA LYS A 252 -15.33 -2.53 -8.07
C LYS A 252 -14.57 -3.84 -7.99
N THR A 253 -13.77 -4.04 -6.94
CA THR A 253 -13.00 -5.28 -6.72
C THR A 253 -13.94 -6.47 -6.59
N TYR A 254 -14.99 -6.37 -5.77
CA TYR A 254 -16.01 -7.42 -5.66
C TYR A 254 -16.58 -7.84 -7.02
N LYS A 255 -16.96 -6.88 -7.87
CA LYS A 255 -17.51 -7.18 -9.21
C LYS A 255 -16.51 -7.91 -10.11
N VAL A 256 -15.24 -7.49 -10.11
CA VAL A 256 -14.18 -8.14 -10.91
C VAL A 256 -14.02 -9.60 -10.49
N TRP A 257 -14.02 -9.89 -9.19
CA TRP A 257 -13.71 -11.23 -8.68
C TRP A 257 -14.92 -12.16 -8.53
N SER A 258 -16.14 -11.62 -8.39
CA SER A 258 -17.38 -12.41 -8.30
C SER A 258 -17.64 -13.26 -9.55
N CYS A 259 -17.17 -12.81 -10.71
CA CYS A 259 -17.29 -13.51 -11.98
C CYS A 259 -15.99 -14.23 -12.40
N SER A 260 -14.96 -14.22 -11.55
CA SER A 260 -13.67 -14.83 -11.88
C SER A 260 -13.72 -16.35 -11.80
N GLU A 261 -12.87 -17.03 -12.57
CA GLU A 261 -12.73 -18.49 -12.54
C GLU A 261 -12.04 -18.98 -11.24
N TYR A 262 -11.38 -18.07 -10.52
CA TYR A 262 -10.61 -18.36 -9.32
C TYR A 262 -11.50 -18.42 -8.06
N LYS A 263 -11.93 -19.64 -7.71
CA LYS A 263 -12.80 -19.91 -6.55
C LYS A 263 -12.30 -19.32 -5.22
N SER A 264 -10.98 -19.26 -5.02
CA SER A 264 -10.36 -18.67 -3.82
C SER A 264 -10.72 -17.20 -3.58
N PHE A 265 -11.22 -16.47 -4.58
CA PHE A 265 -11.57 -15.05 -4.46
C PHE A 265 -13.03 -14.72 -4.84
N GLN A 266 -13.92 -15.71 -4.98
CA GLN A 266 -15.33 -15.45 -5.34
C GLN A 266 -16.17 -14.91 -4.17
N ASN A 267 -15.91 -15.38 -2.95
CA ASN A 267 -16.71 -15.06 -1.75
C ASN A 267 -16.06 -13.98 -0.88
N LEU A 268 -15.87 -12.78 -1.45
CA LEU A 268 -15.19 -11.68 -0.75
C LEU A 268 -16.11 -10.95 0.25
N ILE A 269 -17.37 -10.79 -0.11
CA ILE A 269 -18.36 -9.98 0.61
C ILE A 269 -19.67 -10.77 0.70
N ASP A 270 -20.28 -10.82 1.88
CA ASP A 270 -21.59 -11.45 2.03
C ASP A 270 -22.74 -10.56 1.50
N ARG A 271 -23.95 -11.13 1.41
CA ARG A 271 -25.12 -10.42 0.86
C ARG A 271 -25.54 -9.20 1.68
N GLN A 272 -25.33 -9.21 2.99
CA GLN A 272 -25.70 -8.11 3.88
C GLN A 272 -24.68 -6.98 3.77
N GLN A 273 -23.39 -7.30 3.83
CA GLN A 273 -22.29 -6.36 3.62
C GLN A 273 -22.40 -5.69 2.25
N LEU A 274 -22.70 -6.44 1.19
CA LEU A 274 -22.88 -5.88 -0.16
C LEU A 274 -24.01 -4.85 -0.21
N LYS A 275 -25.15 -5.12 0.45
CA LYS A 275 -26.26 -4.16 0.54
C LYS A 275 -25.84 -2.89 1.28
N LEU A 276 -25.08 -3.02 2.37
CA LEU A 276 -24.58 -1.86 3.13
C LEU A 276 -23.64 -0.99 2.30
N ILE A 277 -22.70 -1.61 1.55
CA ILE A 277 -21.79 -0.89 0.64
C ILE A 277 -22.57 -0.15 -0.44
N GLN A 278 -23.51 -0.82 -1.10
CA GLN A 278 -24.34 -0.22 -2.14
C GLN A 278 -25.20 0.92 -1.62
N LEU A 279 -25.78 0.76 -0.42
CA LEU A 279 -26.53 1.81 0.24
C LEU A 279 -25.63 3.00 0.56
N TYR A 280 -24.48 2.78 1.19
CA TYR A 280 -23.53 3.84 1.52
C TYR A 280 -23.13 4.65 0.28
N ILE A 281 -22.80 3.98 -0.83
CA ILE A 281 -22.45 4.64 -2.09
C ILE A 281 -23.64 5.44 -2.63
N LYS A 282 -24.85 4.86 -2.62
CA LYS A 282 -26.07 5.51 -3.11
C LYS A 282 -26.40 6.78 -2.33
N GLU A 283 -26.20 6.76 -1.01
CA GLU A 283 -26.43 7.93 -0.15
C GLU A 283 -25.35 9.01 -0.30
N GLY A 284 -24.21 8.68 -0.91
CA GLY A 284 -23.12 9.61 -1.16
C GLY A 284 -22.39 10.08 0.10
N LEU A 285 -21.69 11.21 -0.02
CA LEU A 285 -20.80 11.72 1.02
C LEU A 285 -21.54 12.02 2.33
N TRP A 286 -22.67 12.72 2.25
CA TRP A 286 -23.39 13.25 3.40
C TRP A 286 -24.43 12.30 3.99
N GLY A 287 -24.71 11.17 3.34
CA GLY A 287 -25.84 10.34 3.70
C GLY A 287 -27.17 10.90 3.17
N VAL A 288 -28.28 10.24 3.51
CA VAL A 288 -29.60 10.85 3.33
C VAL A 288 -29.75 11.97 4.35
N VAL A 289 -29.73 13.23 3.89
CA VAL A 289 -30.18 14.35 4.70
C VAL A 289 -31.69 14.17 4.87
N LYS A 290 -32.11 13.61 6.01
CA LYS A 290 -33.52 13.73 6.41
C LYS A 290 -33.77 15.22 6.62
N SER A 291 -34.54 15.83 5.73
CA SER A 291 -35.03 17.20 5.89
C SER A 291 -35.97 17.25 7.09
N GLU A 292 -35.44 17.45 8.29
CA GLU A 292 -36.23 17.93 9.42
C GLU A 292 -36.33 19.47 9.31
N ALA A 293 -37.31 19.95 8.55
CA ALA A 293 -37.93 21.28 8.63
C ALA A 293 -39.04 21.34 7.56
N ALA A 294 -40.30 21.71 7.83
CA ALA A 294 -40.79 22.66 8.81
C ALA A 294 -42.14 22.21 9.41
N VAL A 295 -42.20 22.08 10.73
CA VAL A 295 -43.47 22.31 11.46
C VAL A 295 -43.52 23.81 11.69
N ALA A 296 -44.17 24.52 10.77
CA ALA A 296 -44.50 25.92 10.97
C ALA A 296 -45.53 26.01 12.10
N LEU A 297 -45.22 26.80 13.13
CA LEU A 297 -46.13 27.22 14.19
C LEU A 297 -47.41 27.79 13.55
N GLU A 298 -48.57 27.28 13.95
CA GLU A 298 -49.85 27.90 13.61
C GLU A 298 -49.95 29.30 14.27
N PRO A 299 -50.50 30.31 13.57
CA PRO A 299 -50.69 31.63 14.14
C PRO A 299 -51.90 31.63 15.09
N GLY A 300 -51.68 32.07 16.33
CA GLY A 300 -52.72 32.51 17.27
C GLY A 300 -52.98 34.00 17.17
#